data_AF-A0A2P5B7H0-F1
#
_entry.id   AF-A0A2P5B7H0-F1
#
_cell.length_a   1.000
_cell.length_b   1.000
_cell.length_c   1.000
_cell.angle_alpha   90.00
_cell.angle_beta   90.00
_cell.angle_gamma   90.00
#
_symmetry.space_group_name_H-M   'P 1'
#
loop_
_entity.id
_entity.type
_entity.pdbx_description
1 polymer ?
#
loop_
_entity_poly.entity_id
_entity_poly.type
_entity_poly.pdbx_seq_one_letter_code
_entity_poly.pdbx_strand_id
1 'polypeptide(L)'
;MFSVIWFVHKNLRNQARICPQKCGGLPLNIVVLGGLLSTKTSLDGWKKVQRDVTFQLNKLKSQESFGVEDILALSYYDLPYYLKPCVLYLGCFPEDSEIAKKKLTRLWIAEGFIPTTAREESEEIVEDIAEQFLGELVDRCMVQVDKTDHTGTGVKTWRMHDLMRDFCMSKAREGNFFKTIQRHEMNMATTSNSAQHLATTHSRRIAIHLGCDLSRYQVHPHIRSLLFFDVTTLFVLPLNKQEF
;
A
#
# COMPACT_ATOMS: atom_id res chain seq x y z
N MET A 1 28.39 12.31 -6.00
CA MET A 1 27.30 11.34 -6.25
C MET A 1 27.78 9.87 -6.34
N PHE A 2 29.09 9.59 -6.47
CA PHE A 2 29.63 8.22 -6.46
C PHE A 2 29.88 7.62 -5.05
N SER A 3 29.83 8.43 -3.99
CA SER A 3 30.17 7.98 -2.62
C SER A 3 29.07 7.14 -1.94
N VAL A 4 27.82 7.20 -2.40
CA VAL A 4 26.72 6.42 -1.79
C VAL A 4 26.73 4.97 -2.27
N ILE A 5 27.21 4.71 -3.49
CA ILE A 5 27.27 3.36 -4.07
C ILE A 5 28.43 2.54 -3.47
N TRP A 6 29.55 3.19 -3.12
CA TRP A 6 30.72 2.47 -2.57
C TRP A 6 30.50 2.01 -1.13
N PHE A 7 29.62 2.67 -0.36
CA PHE A 7 29.27 2.25 0.99
C PHE A 7 28.51 0.91 1.03
N VAL A 8 27.86 0.54 -0.07
CA VAL A 8 27.07 -0.70 -0.19
C VAL A 8 27.95 -1.94 -0.39
N HIS A 9 29.19 -1.81 -0.89
CA HIS A 9 29.97 -2.96 -1.34
C HIS A 9 30.72 -3.73 -0.22
N LYS A 10 30.86 -3.19 1.00
CA LYS A 10 31.74 -3.81 2.02
C LYS A 10 31.05 -4.52 3.20
N ASN A 11 29.73 -4.42 3.36
CA ASN A 11 29.03 -4.94 4.56
C ASN A 11 27.81 -5.84 4.31
N LEU A 12 27.55 -6.26 3.06
CA LEU A 12 26.34 -6.99 2.64
C LEU A 12 26.16 -8.41 3.21
N ARG A 13 26.98 -8.87 4.17
CA ARG A 13 26.73 -10.16 4.82
C ARG A 13 25.91 -10.09 6.12
N ASN A 14 25.82 -8.93 6.80
CA ASN A 14 25.20 -8.87 8.14
C ASN A 14 24.21 -7.69 8.39
N GLN A 15 23.81 -6.88 7.40
CA GLN A 15 23.00 -5.66 7.68
C GLN A 15 21.81 -5.38 6.73
N ALA A 16 21.16 -6.40 6.16
CA ALA A 16 19.97 -6.18 5.33
C ALA A 16 18.67 -5.81 6.11
N ARG A 17 18.69 -5.77 7.45
CA ARG A 17 17.51 -5.47 8.30
C ARG A 17 17.43 -4.02 8.78
N ILE A 18 17.86 -3.06 7.95
CA ILE A 18 17.75 -1.62 8.28
C ILE A 18 16.80 -0.98 7.28
N CYS A 19 15.52 -1.36 7.33
CA CYS A 19 14.46 -0.44 6.90
C CYS A 19 14.46 0.69 7.94
N PRO A 20 14.74 1.94 7.57
CA PRO A 20 15.14 2.95 8.53
C PRO A 20 13.94 3.40 9.36
N GLN A 21 13.81 2.83 10.55
CA GLN A 21 13.18 3.49 11.71
C GLN A 21 13.90 4.81 12.10
N LYS A 22 14.83 5.32 11.27
CA LYS A 22 15.74 6.44 11.54
C LYS A 22 15.83 7.49 10.42
N CYS A 23 15.03 7.42 9.36
CA CYS A 23 15.07 8.45 8.32
C CYS A 23 13.90 9.44 8.49
N GLY A 24 14.08 10.38 9.43
CA GLY A 24 13.22 11.55 9.57
C GLY A 24 13.39 12.53 8.40
N GLY A 25 12.60 12.36 7.34
CA GLY A 25 12.44 13.32 6.25
C GLY A 25 13.43 13.16 5.09
N LEU A 26 13.06 12.32 4.11
CA LEU A 26 13.68 12.02 2.80
C LEU A 26 15.05 11.29 2.80
N PRO A 27 15.33 10.42 1.79
CA PRO A 27 14.66 10.23 0.49
C PRO A 27 14.13 8.79 0.31
N LEU A 28 12.80 8.63 0.31
CA LEU A 28 12.11 7.33 0.15
C LEU A 28 12.66 6.51 -1.03
N ASN A 29 13.03 7.19 -2.12
CA ASN A 29 13.66 6.60 -3.30
C ASN A 29 14.91 5.76 -3.00
N ILE A 30 15.83 6.27 -2.19
CA ILE A 30 17.06 5.55 -1.85
C ILE A 30 16.72 4.35 -0.96
N VAL A 31 15.75 4.54 -0.05
CA VAL A 31 15.32 3.51 0.88
C VAL A 31 14.62 2.36 0.14
N VAL A 32 13.67 2.67 -0.73
CA VAL A 32 12.92 1.71 -1.54
C VAL A 32 13.83 1.01 -2.55
N LEU A 33 14.74 1.74 -3.21
CA LEU A 33 15.73 1.12 -4.10
C LEU A 33 16.70 0.22 -3.31
N GLY A 34 17.13 0.64 -2.12
CA GLY A 34 17.95 -0.16 -1.22
C GLY A 34 17.24 -1.44 -0.77
N GLY A 35 15.96 -1.34 -0.41
CA GLY A 35 15.11 -2.49 -0.09
C GLY A 35 14.90 -3.42 -1.28
N LEU A 36 14.68 -2.87 -2.48
CA LEU A 36 14.60 -3.69 -3.70
C LEU A 36 15.91 -4.46 -3.95
N LEU A 37 17.05 -3.79 -3.84
CA LEU A 37 18.37 -4.40 -4.01
C LEU A 37 18.71 -5.42 -2.92
N SER A 38 18.24 -5.23 -1.68
CA SER A 38 18.47 -6.18 -0.58
C SER A 38 17.83 -7.55 -0.85
N THR A 39 16.74 -7.57 -1.63
CA THR A 39 16.09 -8.83 -2.06
C THR A 39 16.86 -9.59 -3.15
N LYS A 40 17.90 -8.99 -3.76
CA LYS A 40 18.66 -9.60 -4.85
C LYS A 40 19.91 -10.29 -4.30
N THR A 41 19.94 -11.62 -4.43
CA THR A 41 21.06 -12.46 -3.98
C THR A 41 22.14 -12.66 -5.05
N SER A 42 21.83 -12.41 -6.33
CA SER A 42 22.75 -12.61 -7.46
C SER A 42 23.22 -11.31 -8.10
N LEU A 43 24.46 -11.30 -8.60
CA LEU A 43 25.03 -10.16 -9.34
C LEU A 43 24.21 -9.80 -10.58
N ASP A 44 23.61 -10.80 -11.24
CA ASP A 44 22.76 -10.55 -12.42
C ASP A 44 21.45 -9.87 -12.04
N GLY A 45 20.87 -10.20 -10.87
CA GLY A 45 19.72 -9.50 -10.31
C GLY A 45 20.04 -8.02 -10.04
N TRP A 46 21.22 -7.75 -9.47
CA TRP A 46 21.70 -6.38 -9.25
C TRP A 46 21.89 -5.60 -10.56
N LYS A 47 22.55 -6.21 -11.56
CA LYS A 47 22.76 -5.61 -12.89
C LYS A 47 21.43 -5.31 -13.58
N LYS A 48 20.43 -6.19 -13.44
CA LYS A 48 19.09 -5.95 -13.98
C LYS A 48 18.47 -4.70 -13.37
N VAL A 49 18.43 -4.61 -12.03
CA VAL A 49 17.88 -3.41 -11.34
C VAL A 49 18.64 -2.15 -11.76
N GLN A 50 19.97 -2.21 -11.81
CA GLN A 50 20.79 -1.07 -12.26
C GLN A 50 20.43 -0.63 -13.69
N ARG A 51 20.27 -1.60 -14.61
CA ARG A 51 19.92 -1.31 -16.00
C ARG A 51 18.51 -0.72 -16.10
N ASP A 52 17.55 -1.24 -15.34
CA ASP A 52 16.17 -0.76 -15.34
C ASP A 52 16.10 0.68 -14.79
N VAL A 53 16.81 0.98 -13.69
CA VAL A 53 16.95 2.34 -13.17
C VAL A 53 17.63 3.26 -14.19
N THR A 54 18.72 2.82 -14.82
CA THR A 54 19.46 3.60 -15.82
C THR A 54 18.60 3.89 -17.05
N PHE A 55 17.78 2.92 -17.49
CA PHE A 55 16.84 3.08 -18.58
C PHE A 55 15.79 4.15 -18.26
N GLN A 56 15.19 4.10 -17.07
CA GLN A 56 14.23 5.13 -16.64
C GLN A 56 14.90 6.51 -16.55
N LEU A 57 16.09 6.60 -15.95
CA LEU A 57 16.86 7.85 -15.87
C LEU A 57 17.17 8.46 -17.25
N ASN A 58 17.48 7.62 -18.24
CA ASN A 58 17.77 8.09 -19.60
C ASN A 58 16.50 8.54 -20.34
N LYS A 59 15.36 7.89 -20.12
CA LYS A 59 14.04 8.33 -20.63
C LYS A 59 13.65 9.73 -20.11
N LEU A 60 14.17 10.10 -18.96
CA LEU A 60 13.89 11.38 -18.28
C LEU A 60 14.92 12.47 -18.58
N LYS A 61 16.02 12.17 -19.27
CA LYS A 61 16.88 13.25 -19.83
C LYS A 61 16.19 14.02 -20.95
N SER A 62 15.08 13.50 -21.50
CA SER A 62 14.21 14.17 -22.48
C SER A 62 12.96 14.85 -21.88
N GLN A 63 12.65 14.62 -20.60
CA GLN A 63 11.53 15.26 -19.88
C GLN A 63 11.92 15.48 -18.42
N GLU A 64 11.88 16.73 -17.95
CA GLU A 64 12.38 17.13 -16.64
C GLU A 64 11.92 16.24 -15.47
N SER A 65 12.92 15.73 -14.73
CA SER A 65 12.86 15.08 -13.42
C SER A 65 12.55 13.58 -13.38
N PHE A 66 13.49 12.83 -12.79
CA PHE A 66 13.30 11.47 -12.29
C PHE A 66 12.33 11.48 -11.11
N GLY A 67 11.14 10.91 -11.31
CA GLY A 67 10.06 10.96 -10.34
C GLY A 67 10.25 9.94 -9.23
N VAL A 68 9.83 10.31 -8.01
CA VAL A 68 9.63 9.36 -6.90
C VAL A 68 8.77 8.17 -7.34
N GLU A 69 7.77 8.44 -8.18
CA GLU A 69 6.85 7.44 -8.70
C GLU A 69 7.54 6.32 -9.49
N ASP A 70 8.59 6.61 -10.26
CA ASP A 70 9.29 5.61 -11.08
C ASP A 70 10.01 4.57 -10.23
N ILE A 71 10.61 4.97 -9.11
CA ILE A 71 11.29 4.04 -8.20
C ILE A 71 10.27 3.17 -7.44
N LEU A 72 9.17 3.78 -7.00
CA LEU A 72 8.08 3.05 -6.36
C LEU A 72 7.50 2.03 -7.34
N ALA A 73 7.33 2.42 -8.62
CA ALA A 73 6.88 1.54 -9.68
C ALA A 73 7.82 0.35 -9.90
N LEU A 74 9.13 0.59 -10.01
CA LEU A 74 10.12 -0.50 -10.16
C LEU A 74 10.02 -1.51 -9.03
N SER A 75 9.90 -1.03 -7.79
CA SER A 75 9.83 -1.89 -6.61
C SER A 75 8.51 -2.67 -6.56
N TYR A 76 7.40 -2.02 -6.94
CA TYR A 76 6.09 -2.66 -7.04
C TYR A 76 6.03 -3.72 -8.14
N TYR A 77 6.62 -3.46 -9.31
CA TYR A 77 6.58 -4.42 -10.41
C TYR A 77 7.43 -5.66 -10.16
N ASP A 78 8.55 -5.50 -9.43
CA ASP A 78 9.43 -6.59 -9.00
C ASP A 78 8.82 -7.46 -7.88
N LEU A 79 7.79 -6.95 -7.19
CA LEU A 79 7.13 -7.66 -6.11
C LEU A 79 6.51 -8.99 -6.59
N PRO A 80 6.60 -10.09 -5.81
CA PRO A 80 5.88 -11.32 -6.08
C PRO A 80 4.38 -11.09 -6.27
N TYR A 81 3.75 -11.85 -7.16
CA TYR A 81 2.34 -11.67 -7.53
C TYR A 81 1.39 -11.69 -6.32
N TYR A 82 1.65 -12.55 -5.33
CA TYR A 82 0.80 -12.70 -4.15
C TYR A 82 0.87 -11.49 -3.18
N LEU A 83 1.95 -10.70 -3.18
CA LEU A 83 2.08 -9.50 -2.34
C LEU A 83 1.50 -8.23 -2.98
N LYS A 84 1.33 -8.20 -4.31
CA LYS A 84 0.75 -7.05 -5.01
C LYS A 84 -0.63 -6.63 -4.48
N PRO A 85 -1.62 -7.53 -4.35
CA PRO A 85 -2.90 -7.14 -3.78
C PRO A 85 -2.79 -6.71 -2.31
N CYS A 86 -1.90 -7.32 -1.53
CA CYS A 86 -1.66 -6.98 -0.13
C CYS A 86 -1.17 -5.53 0.04
N VAL A 87 -0.14 -5.12 -0.72
CA VAL A 87 0.39 -3.76 -0.66
C VAL A 87 -0.57 -2.73 -1.24
N LEU A 88 -1.26 -3.04 -2.34
CA LEU A 88 -2.29 -2.14 -2.89
C LEU A 88 -3.39 -1.89 -1.86
N TYR A 89 -3.84 -2.92 -1.16
CA TYR A 89 -4.93 -2.79 -0.18
C TYR A 89 -4.61 -1.87 1.00
N LEU A 90 -3.33 -1.73 1.36
CA LEU A 90 -2.90 -0.77 2.37
C LEU A 90 -3.15 0.69 1.93
N GLY A 91 -3.22 0.96 0.63
CA GLY A 91 -3.61 2.26 0.09
C GLY A 91 -5.03 2.70 0.44
N CYS A 92 -5.90 1.78 0.89
CA CYS A 92 -7.24 2.11 1.40
C CYS A 92 -7.21 2.89 2.70
N PHE A 93 -6.15 2.74 3.49
CA PHE A 93 -6.07 3.34 4.82
C PHE A 93 -5.80 4.85 4.72
N PRO A 94 -6.22 5.66 5.70
CA PRO A 94 -5.88 7.07 5.76
C PRO A 94 -4.37 7.28 5.80
N GLU A 95 -3.94 8.47 5.38
CA GLU A 95 -2.56 8.92 5.53
C GLU A 95 -2.14 8.78 6.99
N ASP A 96 -0.87 8.41 7.22
CA ASP A 96 -0.31 8.29 8.56
C ASP A 96 -1.02 7.33 9.54
N SER A 97 -1.92 6.48 9.04
CA SER A 97 -2.69 5.60 9.91
C SER A 97 -1.86 4.44 10.46
N GLU A 98 -2.04 4.21 11.76
CA GLU A 98 -1.50 3.04 12.44
C GLU A 98 -2.41 1.82 12.19
N ILE A 99 -1.84 0.78 11.62
CA ILE A 99 -2.56 -0.43 11.21
C ILE A 99 -2.19 -1.58 12.15
N ALA A 100 -3.14 -2.01 12.98
CA ALA A 100 -2.93 -3.13 13.88
C ALA A 100 -2.75 -4.45 13.11
N LYS A 101 -1.74 -5.26 13.50
CA LYS A 101 -1.44 -6.58 12.90
C LYS A 101 -2.71 -7.44 12.76
N LYS A 102 -3.42 -7.67 13.87
CA LYS A 102 -4.66 -8.47 13.89
C LYS A 102 -5.75 -7.95 12.94
N LYS A 103 -5.89 -6.63 12.84
CA LYS A 103 -6.88 -6.02 11.93
C LYS A 103 -6.50 -6.29 10.48
N LEU A 104 -5.24 -6.08 10.13
CA LEU A 104 -4.76 -6.27 8.76
C LEU A 104 -4.83 -7.73 8.31
N THR A 105 -4.38 -8.66 9.16
CA THR A 105 -4.47 -10.10 8.90
C THR A 105 -5.90 -10.51 8.56
N ARG A 106 -6.87 -10.13 9.40
CA ARG A 106 -8.30 -10.45 9.17
C ARG A 106 -8.83 -9.87 7.86
N LEU A 107 -8.39 -8.66 7.48
CA LEU A 107 -8.78 -8.05 6.21
C LEU A 107 -8.19 -8.80 5.01
N TRP A 108 -6.91 -9.18 5.06
CA TRP A 108 -6.28 -9.94 3.98
C TRP A 108 -6.87 -11.35 3.83
N ILE A 109 -7.25 -12.00 4.93
CA ILE A 109 -7.99 -13.27 4.90
C ILE A 109 -9.37 -13.07 4.24
N ALA A 110 -10.14 -12.08 4.70
CA ALA A 110 -11.48 -11.81 4.17
C ALA A 110 -11.47 -11.47 2.67
N GLU A 111 -10.42 -10.79 2.21
CA GLU A 111 -10.20 -10.50 0.79
C GLU A 111 -9.76 -11.74 -0.01
N GLY A 112 -9.18 -12.74 0.65
CA GLY A 112 -8.61 -13.94 0.03
C GLY A 112 -7.19 -13.73 -0.50
N PHE A 113 -6.44 -12.75 0.04
CA PHE A 113 -5.05 -12.51 -0.36
C PHE A 113 -4.08 -13.49 0.29
N ILE A 114 -4.41 -13.96 1.50
CA ILE A 114 -3.71 -15.05 2.15
C ILE A 114 -4.39 -16.34 1.73
N PRO A 115 -3.67 -17.28 1.07
CA PRO A 115 -4.23 -18.56 0.70
C PRO A 115 -4.46 -19.37 1.98
N THR A 116 -5.72 -19.48 2.40
CA THR A 116 -6.14 -20.42 3.45
C THR A 116 -6.54 -21.72 2.77
N THR A 117 -5.69 -22.75 2.87
CA THR A 117 -6.01 -24.06 2.31
C THR A 117 -6.88 -24.85 3.28
N ALA A 118 -8.19 -24.85 3.01
CA ALA A 118 -9.23 -25.59 3.74
C ALA A 118 -9.43 -25.17 5.23
N ARG A 119 -10.57 -25.59 5.78
CA ARG A 119 -11.20 -25.12 7.03
C ARG A 119 -10.44 -25.45 8.34
N GLU A 120 -9.15 -25.79 8.26
CA GLU A 120 -8.40 -26.44 9.35
C GLU A 120 -7.09 -25.72 9.74
N GLU A 121 -6.71 -24.63 9.07
CA GLU A 121 -5.56 -23.82 9.50
C GLU A 121 -5.92 -23.04 10.79
N SER A 122 -5.09 -23.17 11.83
CA SER A 122 -5.26 -22.43 13.08
C SER A 122 -5.07 -20.92 12.86
N GLU A 123 -5.70 -20.08 13.69
CA GLU A 123 -5.54 -18.61 13.63
C GLU A 123 -4.05 -18.22 13.70
N GLU A 124 -3.24 -19.00 14.42
CA GLU A 124 -1.78 -18.84 14.54
C GLU A 124 -1.05 -18.98 13.20
N ILE A 125 -1.33 -20.04 12.41
CA ILE A 125 -0.68 -20.27 11.10
C ILE A 125 -0.97 -19.10 10.15
N VAL A 126 -2.22 -18.61 10.14
CA VAL A 126 -2.61 -17.54 9.23
C VAL A 126 -2.05 -16.18 9.68
N GLU A 127 -1.93 -15.96 10.99
CA GLU A 127 -1.21 -14.81 11.54
C GLU A 127 0.28 -14.84 11.17
N ASP A 128 0.92 -16.00 11.20
CA ASP A 128 2.32 -16.19 10.80
C ASP A 128 2.53 -15.91 9.31
N ILE A 129 1.63 -16.40 8.43
CA ILE A 129 1.71 -16.10 6.99
C ILE A 129 1.55 -14.60 6.73
N ALA A 130 0.61 -13.94 7.41
CA ALA A 130 0.43 -12.49 7.30
C ALA A 130 1.67 -11.73 7.78
N GLU A 131 2.30 -12.18 8.85
CA GLU A 131 3.54 -11.60 9.37
C GLU A 131 4.72 -11.82 8.43
N GLN A 132 4.81 -12.99 7.79
CA GLN A 132 5.80 -13.25 6.74
C GLN A 132 5.62 -12.29 5.57
N PHE A 133 4.39 -12.11 5.09
CA PHE A 133 4.09 -11.16 4.01
C PHE A 133 4.46 -9.73 4.39
N LEU A 134 4.17 -9.33 5.63
CA LEU A 134 4.55 -8.01 6.14
C LEU A 134 6.05 -7.85 6.30
N GLY A 135 6.75 -8.87 6.79
CA GLY A 135 8.22 -8.90 6.85
C GLY A 135 8.84 -8.70 5.48
N GLU A 136 8.31 -9.37 4.46
CA GLU A 136 8.74 -9.20 3.08
C GLU A 136 8.49 -7.80 2.51
N LEU A 137 7.40 -7.13 2.91
CA LEU A 137 7.12 -5.74 2.55
C LEU A 137 8.02 -4.75 3.29
N VAL A 138 8.39 -5.07 4.54
CA VAL A 138 9.37 -4.30 5.34
C VAL A 138 10.77 -4.44 4.76
N ASP A 139 11.19 -5.63 4.35
CA ASP A 139 12.50 -5.85 3.72
C ASP A 139 12.65 -5.04 2.43
N ARG A 140 11.53 -4.83 1.72
CA ARG A 140 11.44 -3.97 0.52
C ARG A 140 11.14 -2.50 0.84
N CYS A 141 11.06 -2.14 2.12
CA CYS A 141 10.78 -0.79 2.62
C CYS A 141 9.47 -0.16 2.11
N MET A 142 8.47 -0.98 1.76
CA MET A 142 7.14 -0.49 1.33
C MET A 142 6.21 -0.21 2.52
N VAL A 143 6.48 -0.87 3.64
CA VAL A 143 5.75 -0.76 4.91
C VAL A 143 6.78 -0.61 6.03
N GLN A 144 6.40 0.03 7.12
CA GLN A 144 7.25 0.27 8.28
C GLN A 144 6.58 -0.29 9.55
N VAL A 145 7.40 -0.74 10.50
CA VAL A 145 6.95 -1.09 11.85
C VAL A 145 6.74 0.20 12.63
N ASP A 146 5.53 0.40 13.17
CA ASP A 146 5.17 1.58 13.97
C ASP A 146 5.38 1.31 15.47
N LYS A 147 4.76 0.23 15.99
CA LYS A 147 4.93 -0.18 17.40
C LYS A 147 5.24 -1.66 17.52
N THR A 148 6.09 -1.99 18.48
CA THR A 148 6.32 -3.35 18.96
C THR A 148 5.37 -3.69 20.11
N ASP A 149 5.21 -4.97 20.37
CA ASP A 149 4.43 -5.48 21.49
C ASP A 149 5.21 -5.33 22.82
N HIS A 150 4.59 -5.80 23.90
CA HIS A 150 5.15 -5.74 25.25
C HIS A 150 6.41 -6.61 25.44
N THR A 151 6.69 -7.54 24.52
CA THR A 151 7.91 -8.38 24.53
C THR A 151 9.09 -7.67 23.89
N GLY A 152 8.84 -6.59 23.12
CA GLY A 152 9.85 -5.86 22.37
C GLY A 152 10.31 -6.58 21.09
N THR A 153 9.90 -7.83 20.89
CA THR A 153 10.23 -8.65 19.72
C THR A 153 9.11 -8.77 18.71
N GLY A 154 7.84 -8.78 19.14
CA GLY A 154 6.70 -8.88 18.22
C GLY A 154 6.28 -7.52 17.68
N VAL A 155 5.79 -7.48 16.44
CA VAL A 155 5.24 -6.25 15.85
C VAL A 155 3.75 -6.12 16.17
N LYS A 156 3.39 -5.00 16.79
CA LYS A 156 1.99 -4.69 17.13
C LYS A 156 1.28 -4.00 15.99
N THR A 157 1.92 -2.98 15.42
CA THR A 157 1.31 -2.11 14.41
C THR A 157 2.29 -1.71 13.31
N TRP A 158 1.72 -1.40 12.16
CA TRP A 158 2.43 -1.09 10.92
C TRP A 158 1.94 0.25 10.36
N ARG A 159 2.76 0.88 9.53
CA ARG A 159 2.45 2.14 8.85
C ARG A 159 2.93 2.08 7.41
N MET A 160 2.16 2.63 6.47
CA MET A 160 2.60 2.86 5.10
C MET A 160 3.01 4.31 4.92
N HIS A 161 4.13 4.55 4.25
CA HIS A 161 4.60 5.91 3.95
C HIS A 161 3.68 6.58 2.92
N ASP A 162 3.42 7.88 3.08
CA ASP A 162 2.42 8.62 2.28
C ASP A 162 2.67 8.56 0.78
N LEU A 163 3.92 8.77 0.32
CA LEU A 163 4.27 8.60 -1.10
C LEU A 163 4.03 7.17 -1.64
N MET A 164 4.27 6.14 -0.84
CA MET A 164 3.97 4.75 -1.24
C MET A 164 2.46 4.51 -1.28
N ARG A 165 1.73 5.10 -0.33
CA ARG A 165 0.28 5.08 -0.28
C ARG A 165 -0.32 5.78 -1.50
N ASP A 166 0.17 6.96 -1.87
CA ASP A 166 -0.27 7.72 -3.04
C ASP A 166 -0.01 6.94 -4.33
N PHE A 167 1.16 6.31 -4.43
CA PHE A 167 1.48 5.38 -5.51
C PHE A 167 0.47 4.22 -5.56
N CYS A 168 0.17 3.57 -4.42
CA CYS A 168 -0.84 2.51 -4.35
C CYS A 168 -2.24 3.00 -4.74
N MET A 169 -2.63 4.21 -4.33
CA MET A 169 -3.91 4.83 -4.72
C MET A 169 -3.97 5.10 -6.22
N SER A 170 -2.88 5.60 -6.82
CA SER A 170 -2.77 5.81 -8.27
C SER A 170 -2.95 4.48 -9.02
N LYS A 171 -2.18 3.45 -8.63
CA LYS A 171 -2.28 2.10 -9.24
C LYS A 171 -3.64 1.44 -9.03
N ALA A 172 -4.26 1.65 -7.87
CA ALA A 172 -5.59 1.13 -7.61
C ALA A 172 -6.66 1.78 -8.50
N ARG A 173 -6.53 3.08 -8.80
CA ARG A 173 -7.41 3.79 -9.75
C ARG A 173 -7.23 3.27 -11.17
N GLU A 174 -5.98 3.09 -11.63
CA GLU A 174 -5.67 2.49 -12.95
C GLU A 174 -6.30 1.09 -13.11
N GLY A 175 -6.22 0.26 -12.07
CA GLY A 175 -6.71 -1.12 -12.08
C GLY A 175 -8.13 -1.32 -11.57
N ASN A 176 -8.87 -0.24 -11.25
CA ASN A 176 -10.17 -0.30 -10.56
C ASN A 176 -10.19 -1.20 -9.31
N PHE A 177 -9.07 -1.27 -8.58
CA PHE A 177 -8.85 -2.22 -7.48
C PHE A 177 -9.63 -1.84 -6.21
N PHE A 178 -9.62 -0.55 -5.85
CA PHE A 178 -10.50 0.07 -4.86
C PHE A 178 -10.79 1.53 -5.22
N LYS A 179 -11.83 2.11 -4.61
CA LYS A 179 -12.13 3.55 -4.65
C LYS A 179 -12.12 4.14 -3.24
N THR A 180 -11.31 5.16 -3.03
CA THR A 180 -11.36 5.97 -1.81
C THR A 180 -12.29 7.16 -2.01
N ILE A 181 -13.10 7.47 -1.01
CA ILE A 181 -13.96 8.65 -0.93
C ILE A 181 -13.43 9.53 0.20
N GLN A 182 -13.04 10.76 -0.15
CA GLN A 182 -12.48 11.75 0.78
C GLN A 182 -13.21 13.09 0.65
N ARG A 183 -13.25 13.87 1.73
CA ARG A 183 -13.96 15.16 1.80
C ARG A 183 -13.53 16.15 0.71
N HIS A 184 -12.24 16.18 0.36
CA HIS A 184 -11.74 17.08 -0.68
C HIS A 184 -12.30 16.74 -2.08
N GLU A 185 -12.46 15.45 -2.42
CA GLU A 185 -13.09 15.03 -3.69
C GLU A 185 -14.57 15.46 -3.74
N MET A 186 -15.24 15.54 -2.58
CA MET A 186 -16.64 15.94 -2.46
C MET A 186 -16.85 17.45 -2.69
N ASN A 187 -15.90 18.29 -2.27
CA ASN A 187 -15.94 19.74 -2.47
C ASN A 187 -15.71 20.15 -3.93
N MET A 188 -14.92 19.38 -4.68
CA MET A 188 -14.70 19.59 -6.11
C MET A 188 -15.95 19.27 -6.95
N ALA A 189 -16.73 18.26 -6.54
CA ALA A 189 -18.00 17.93 -7.15
C ALA A 189 -19.10 18.99 -6.90
N THR A 190 -18.97 19.81 -5.85
CA THR A 190 -19.92 20.91 -5.57
C THR A 190 -19.70 22.18 -6.38
N THR A 191 -18.52 22.39 -6.95
CA THR A 191 -18.21 23.61 -7.73
C THR A 191 -18.63 23.54 -9.20
N SER A 192 -18.91 22.35 -9.73
CA SER A 192 -19.51 22.17 -11.05
C SER A 192 -21.04 22.26 -10.94
N ASN A 193 -21.63 23.37 -11.40
CA ASN A 193 -23.07 23.69 -11.42
C ASN A 193 -23.97 22.74 -12.26
N SER A 194 -23.62 21.47 -12.40
CA SER A 194 -24.44 20.45 -13.04
C SER A 194 -25.09 19.56 -11.98
N ALA A 195 -26.42 19.63 -11.90
CA ALA A 195 -27.33 18.86 -11.06
C ALA A 195 -26.81 17.49 -10.57
N GLN A 196 -26.88 17.27 -9.25
CA GLN A 196 -27.11 16.02 -8.49
C GLN A 196 -26.80 14.65 -9.16
N HIS A 197 -25.78 14.53 -9.99
CA HIS A 197 -25.41 13.25 -10.57
C HIS A 197 -24.63 12.47 -9.51
N LEU A 198 -25.29 11.49 -8.89
CA LEU A 198 -24.67 10.56 -7.95
C LEU A 198 -23.43 9.96 -8.63
N ALA A 199 -22.25 10.13 -8.04
CA ALA A 199 -21.05 9.54 -8.61
C ALA A 199 -21.18 8.00 -8.49
N THR A 200 -21.35 7.33 -9.62
CA THR A 200 -21.40 5.87 -9.71
C THR A 200 -19.98 5.32 -9.60
N THR A 201 -19.71 4.59 -8.52
CA THR A 201 -18.45 3.85 -8.39
C THR A 201 -18.65 2.42 -8.88
N HIS A 202 -17.88 2.01 -9.88
CA HIS A 202 -17.84 0.64 -10.37
C HIS A 202 -16.84 -0.24 -9.61
N SER A 203 -16.13 0.32 -8.63
CA SER A 203 -15.22 -0.46 -7.80
C SER A 203 -16.00 -1.27 -6.77
N ARG A 204 -15.60 -2.54 -6.59
CA ARG A 204 -16.18 -3.44 -5.59
C ARG A 204 -15.56 -3.26 -4.21
N ARG A 205 -14.44 -2.55 -4.09
CA ARG A 205 -13.80 -2.24 -2.80
C ARG A 205 -13.85 -0.74 -2.58
N ILE A 206 -14.40 -0.32 -1.45
CA ILE A 206 -14.60 1.10 -1.17
C ILE A 206 -14.04 1.44 0.21
N ALA A 207 -13.26 2.51 0.28
CA ALA A 207 -12.74 3.06 1.52
C ALA A 207 -13.27 4.48 1.72
N ILE A 208 -13.83 4.75 2.90
CA ILE A 208 -14.43 6.05 3.23
C ILE A 208 -13.63 6.65 4.38
N HIS A 209 -13.06 7.83 4.12
CA HIS A 209 -12.29 8.59 5.10
C HIS A 209 -13.18 9.63 5.78
N LEU A 210 -12.78 10.07 6.99
CA LEU A 210 -13.53 10.95 7.88
C LEU A 210 -14.20 12.12 7.14
N GLY A 211 -15.47 12.36 7.47
CA GLY A 211 -16.17 13.59 7.08
C GLY A 211 -16.79 13.61 5.68
N CYS A 212 -17.04 12.43 5.10
CA CYS A 212 -17.75 12.27 3.84
C CYS A 212 -19.23 11.96 4.09
N ASP A 213 -20.13 12.62 3.36
CA ASP A 213 -21.54 12.26 3.33
C ASP A 213 -21.80 11.30 2.15
N LEU A 214 -22.22 10.08 2.47
CA LEU A 214 -22.46 8.99 1.52
C LEU A 214 -23.74 9.15 0.73
N SER A 215 -24.61 10.08 1.11
CA SER A 215 -25.87 10.36 0.40
C SER A 215 -25.66 10.72 -1.07
N ARG A 216 -24.42 11.06 -1.46
CA ARG A 216 -24.06 11.51 -2.82
C ARG A 216 -23.40 10.46 -3.72
N TYR A 217 -23.23 9.22 -3.24
CA TYR A 217 -22.58 8.15 -4.01
C TYR A 217 -23.51 6.97 -4.25
N GLN A 218 -23.62 6.54 -5.51
CA GLN A 218 -24.24 5.25 -5.82
C GLN A 218 -23.18 4.18 -5.72
N VAL A 219 -23.31 3.36 -4.69
CA VAL A 219 -22.41 2.23 -4.49
C VAL A 219 -22.82 1.08 -5.41
N HIS A 220 -21.84 0.39 -5.98
CA HIS A 220 -22.04 -0.79 -6.81
C HIS A 220 -22.91 -1.85 -6.10
N PRO A 221 -23.88 -2.50 -6.76
CA PRO A 221 -24.78 -3.48 -6.12
C PRO A 221 -24.06 -4.72 -5.57
N HIS A 222 -22.86 -5.02 -6.08
CA HIS A 222 -22.03 -6.13 -5.62
C HIS A 222 -20.70 -5.68 -4.99
N ILE A 223 -20.79 -5.03 -3.83
CA ILE A 223 -19.63 -4.65 -3.02
C ILE A 223 -18.92 -5.93 -2.53
N ARG A 224 -17.60 -5.95 -2.65
CA ARG A 224 -16.70 -6.94 -2.07
C ARG A 224 -16.24 -6.53 -0.68
N SER A 225 -15.83 -5.28 -0.49
CA SER A 225 -15.45 -4.75 0.83
C SER A 225 -15.74 -3.26 0.97
N LEU A 226 -16.05 -2.87 2.20
CA LEU A 226 -16.35 -1.50 2.59
C LEU A 226 -15.62 -1.17 3.89
N LEU A 227 -14.67 -0.24 3.81
CA LEU A 227 -13.86 0.19 4.94
C LEU A 227 -14.26 1.60 5.38
N PHE A 228 -14.55 1.74 6.67
CA PHE A 228 -14.83 3.02 7.30
C PHE A 228 -13.71 3.38 8.26
N PHE A 229 -13.22 4.61 8.15
CA PHE A 229 -12.17 5.14 9.01
C PHE A 229 -12.67 6.35 9.79
N ASP A 230 -12.58 6.23 11.12
CA ASP A 230 -12.95 7.23 12.12
C ASP A 230 -14.40 7.76 11.97
N VAL A 231 -15.35 7.01 12.54
CA VAL A 231 -16.79 7.30 12.45
C VAL A 231 -17.27 7.80 13.80
N THR A 232 -17.38 9.12 13.97
CA THR A 232 -18.10 9.71 15.12
C THR A 232 -19.62 9.63 14.98
N THR A 233 -20.15 9.31 13.79
CA THR A 233 -21.60 9.15 13.56
C THR A 233 -21.87 8.04 12.52
N LEU A 234 -22.45 6.94 12.99
CA LEU A 234 -22.98 5.87 12.14
C LEU A 234 -24.12 6.44 11.28
N PHE A 235 -23.85 6.68 9.99
CA PHE A 235 -24.91 6.89 9.02
C PHE A 235 -25.42 5.54 8.52
N VAL A 236 -26.74 5.39 8.50
CA VAL A 236 -27.43 4.27 7.88
C VAL A 236 -27.19 4.37 6.38
N LEU A 237 -26.37 3.46 5.82
CA LEU A 237 -26.22 3.34 4.38
C LEU A 237 -27.60 3.01 3.77
N PRO A 238 -28.09 3.77 2.78
CA PRO A 238 -29.22 3.34 1.99
C PRO A 238 -28.74 2.21 1.06
N LEU A 239 -28.63 1.00 1.60
CA LEU A 239 -28.60 -0.21 0.78
C LEU A 239 -29.98 -0.33 0.16
N ASN A 240 -30.10 0.09 -1.10
CA ASN A 240 -31.29 -0.20 -1.89
C ASN A 240 -31.49 -1.72 -1.89
N LYS A 241 -32.45 -2.18 -1.09
CA LYS A 241 -33.04 -3.50 -1.23
C LYS A 241 -33.70 -3.51 -2.61
N GLN A 242 -33.01 -4.03 -3.62
CA GLN A 242 -33.73 -4.56 -4.76
C GLN A 242 -34.33 -5.90 -4.29
N GLU A 243 -35.66 -5.92 -4.24
CA GLU A 243 -36.47 -7.10 -3.98
C GLU A 243 -36.13 -8.18 -5.02
N PHE A 244 -36.01 -9.42 -4.53
CA PHE A 244 -35.93 -10.64 -5.35
C PHE A 244 -37.31 -10.97 -5.92
#